data_AF-A0A8C5DNS0-F1
#
_entry.id   AF-A0A8C5DNS0-F1
#
_cell.length_a   1.000
_cell.length_b   1.000
_cell.length_c   1.000
_cell.angle_alpha   90.00
_cell.angle_beta   90.00
_cell.angle_gamma   90.00
#
_symmetry.space_group_name_H-M   'P 1'
#
loop_
_entity.id
_entity.type
_entity.pdbx_description
1 polymer ?
#
loop_
_entity_poly.entity_id
_entity_poly.type
_entity_poly.pdbx_seq_one_letter_code
_entity_poly.pdbx_strand_id
1 'polypeptide(L)'
;MIFLHEKKKSLILQKLLTAYYESSQSVIEKNSENIRQLRMENKRLRREQAEGDENIVKLAFRNRGAEKNAYRNMSGKAALTALHRRVLTRTKQLNALKHTTHTYNLHLEELRTEHQRRKPEGSSGAGSADARTRKKEEEAMNLRALENRLEKTQLKCKEAENILSNYLKVKSHLQDESLTFQGQLDNMEAEILKYKDELCGLQVIYKDAQLSKESSKAELQQLEERLCRERKERERTIASLRKTVEERKAQSEKLDRRTQRTTLQPDEVGSEAQRSTTRMAGEEEKIISTFEEAYRRIKEATGVTDIQEIAGRFISQKETHQHLEKLKVQNEEVLLQLKEQKNLLNHQLEDMKYSGEAKLFSDQQMLDECEQQLQAQQQQCKAAKERLFWLQKTLRTARAGVEHLADKLQHITVVKHNTVAEAHPDSDEFVVELMRQCELKTQALQSQLQGTDMAATLKEMEEEEVRVDPLVNSQMGTFINLFL
;
A
#
# COMPACT_ATOMS: atom_id res chain seq x y z
N MET A 1 75.17 25.48 -107.10
CA MET A 1 74.30 24.33 -106.76
C MET A 1 73.61 24.48 -105.40
N ILE A 2 74.33 24.80 -104.30
CA ILE A 2 73.73 25.07 -102.97
C ILE A 2 72.72 26.24 -103.03
N PHE A 3 73.09 27.31 -103.74
CA PHE A 3 72.25 28.49 -103.97
C PHE A 3 70.87 28.18 -104.59
N LEU A 4 70.74 27.13 -105.40
CA LEU A 4 69.46 26.71 -106.04
C LEU A 4 68.57 25.90 -105.09
N HIS A 5 69.16 25.11 -104.18
CA HIS A 5 68.42 24.32 -103.20
C HIS A 5 67.91 25.19 -102.05
N GLU A 6 68.73 26.14 -101.59
CA GLU A 6 68.28 27.22 -100.70
C GLU A 6 67.16 28.05 -101.34
N LYS A 7 67.26 28.38 -102.63
CA LYS A 7 66.19 29.10 -103.36
C LYS A 7 64.88 28.30 -103.43
N LYS A 8 64.94 26.98 -103.59
CA LYS A 8 63.76 26.08 -103.57
C LYS A 8 63.16 25.92 -102.16
N LYS A 9 64.00 25.77 -101.13
CA LYS A 9 63.56 25.70 -99.72
C LYS A 9 62.95 27.02 -99.26
N SER A 10 63.57 28.13 -99.63
CA SER A 10 63.04 29.49 -99.50
C SER A 10 61.68 29.60 -100.17
N LEU A 11 61.51 29.09 -101.40
CA LEU A 11 60.23 29.13 -102.13
C LEU A 11 59.11 28.30 -101.47
N ILE A 12 59.44 27.13 -100.91
CA ILE A 12 58.44 26.26 -100.24
C ILE A 12 58.04 26.84 -98.89
N LEU A 13 59.00 27.32 -98.09
CA LEU A 13 58.71 28.04 -96.84
C LEU A 13 57.90 29.30 -97.13
N GLN A 14 58.22 30.02 -98.20
CA GLN A 14 57.45 31.18 -98.65
C GLN A 14 56.02 30.77 -99.01
N LYS A 15 55.80 29.68 -99.75
CA LYS A 15 54.46 29.17 -100.06
C LYS A 15 53.67 28.67 -98.85
N LEU A 16 54.31 27.98 -97.90
CA LEU A 16 53.66 27.52 -96.66
C LEU A 16 53.32 28.70 -95.75
N LEU A 17 54.21 29.68 -95.64
CA LEU A 17 53.98 30.93 -94.93
C LEU A 17 52.80 31.68 -95.57
N THR A 18 52.73 31.74 -96.90
CA THR A 18 51.60 32.30 -97.64
C THR A 18 50.31 31.52 -97.37
N ALA A 19 50.30 30.20 -97.48
CA ALA A 19 49.10 29.38 -97.24
C ALA A 19 48.61 29.43 -95.77
N TYR A 20 49.52 29.45 -94.80
CA TYR A 20 49.19 29.63 -93.38
C TYR A 20 48.64 31.03 -93.12
N TYR A 21 49.24 32.05 -93.73
CA TYR A 21 48.76 33.43 -93.67
C TYR A 21 47.38 33.58 -94.32
N GLU A 22 47.14 32.97 -95.48
CA GLU A 22 45.85 32.92 -96.16
C GLU A 22 44.79 32.17 -95.35
N SER A 23 45.14 31.04 -94.73
CA SER A 23 44.24 30.29 -93.85
C SER A 23 43.90 31.08 -92.58
N SER A 24 44.90 31.70 -91.96
CA SER A 24 44.70 32.58 -90.79
C SER A 24 43.86 33.81 -91.15
N GLN A 25 44.14 34.46 -92.27
CA GLN A 25 43.32 35.56 -92.79
C GLN A 25 41.88 35.11 -93.06
N SER A 26 41.68 33.95 -93.68
CA SER A 26 40.33 33.40 -93.91
C SER A 26 39.59 33.11 -92.60
N VAL A 27 40.27 32.63 -91.55
CA VAL A 27 39.67 32.42 -90.22
C VAL A 27 39.37 33.76 -89.55
N ILE A 28 40.25 34.76 -89.66
CA ILE A 28 40.03 36.12 -89.13
C ILE A 28 38.84 36.76 -89.85
N GLU A 29 38.74 36.64 -91.16
CA GLU A 29 37.62 37.11 -91.97
C GLU A 29 36.31 36.44 -91.55
N LYS A 30 36.29 35.10 -91.43
CA LYS A 30 35.11 34.35 -90.93
C LYS A 30 34.72 34.77 -89.51
N ASN A 31 35.68 34.96 -88.61
CA ASN A 31 35.42 35.44 -87.26
C ASN A 31 34.90 36.89 -87.25
N SER A 32 35.44 37.75 -88.11
CA SER A 32 34.98 39.12 -88.26
C SER A 32 33.54 39.20 -88.78
N GLU A 33 33.19 38.31 -89.71
CA GLU A 33 31.84 38.17 -90.24
C GLU A 33 30.89 37.60 -89.17
N ASN A 34 31.30 36.57 -88.42
CA ASN A 34 30.52 36.05 -87.30
C ASN A 34 30.28 37.10 -86.22
N ILE A 35 31.29 37.90 -85.86
CA ILE A 35 31.13 39.03 -84.91
C ILE A 35 30.16 40.07 -85.47
N ARG A 36 30.24 40.37 -86.78
CA ARG A 36 29.31 41.28 -87.45
C ARG A 36 27.88 40.75 -87.39
N GLN A 37 27.67 39.47 -87.68
CA GLN A 37 26.37 38.80 -87.58
C GLN A 37 25.83 38.83 -86.15
N LEU A 38 26.62 38.43 -85.14
CA LEU A 38 26.23 38.48 -83.73
C LEU A 38 25.91 39.90 -83.24
N ARG A 39 26.60 40.92 -83.77
CA ARG A 39 26.28 42.33 -83.48
C ARG A 39 24.97 42.75 -84.12
N MET A 40 24.72 42.35 -85.37
CA MET A 40 23.44 42.61 -86.04
C MET A 40 22.29 41.90 -85.32
N GLU A 41 22.51 40.65 -84.90
CA GLU A 41 21.53 39.87 -84.15
C GLU A 41 21.28 40.46 -82.75
N ASN A 42 22.32 40.85 -82.01
CA ASN A 42 22.13 41.58 -80.74
C ASN A 42 21.39 42.91 -80.94
N LYS A 43 21.67 43.64 -82.03
CA LYS A 43 20.93 44.86 -82.38
C LYS A 43 19.47 44.57 -82.73
N ARG A 44 19.18 43.40 -83.30
CA ARG A 44 17.82 42.91 -83.57
C ARG A 44 17.11 42.52 -82.26
N LEU A 45 17.71 41.65 -81.44
CA LEU A 45 17.15 41.21 -80.16
C LEU A 45 16.89 42.37 -79.20
N ARG A 46 17.77 43.38 -79.14
CA ARG A 46 17.51 44.60 -78.35
C ARG A 46 16.33 45.42 -78.87
N ARG A 47 16.11 45.43 -80.19
CA ARG A 47 14.92 46.06 -80.79
C ARG A 47 13.67 45.26 -80.47
N GLU A 48 13.69 43.95 -80.66
CA GLU A 48 12.57 43.05 -80.32
C GLU A 48 12.20 43.14 -78.83
N GLN A 49 13.19 43.23 -77.94
CA GLN A 49 12.96 43.43 -76.50
C GLN A 49 12.37 44.81 -76.19
N ALA A 50 12.86 45.88 -76.84
CA ALA A 50 12.31 47.23 -76.67
C ALA A 50 10.87 47.34 -77.20
N GLU A 51 10.57 46.71 -78.34
CA GLU A 51 9.22 46.63 -78.91
C GLU A 51 8.29 45.80 -78.01
N GLY A 52 8.79 44.69 -77.46
CA GLY A 52 8.08 43.88 -76.47
C GLY A 52 7.74 44.67 -75.21
N ASP A 53 8.72 45.38 -74.64
CA ASP A 53 8.52 46.27 -73.48
C ASP A 53 7.53 47.41 -73.80
N GLU A 54 7.63 48.04 -74.98
CA GLU A 54 6.69 49.09 -75.40
C GLU A 54 5.26 48.55 -75.56
N ASN A 55 5.10 47.33 -76.08
CA ASN A 55 3.80 46.67 -76.21
C ASN A 55 3.19 46.29 -74.86
N ILE A 56 4.00 45.81 -73.90
CA ILE A 56 3.55 45.51 -72.54
C ILE A 56 3.05 46.79 -71.86
N VAL A 57 3.80 47.90 -71.97
CA VAL A 57 3.39 49.20 -71.43
C VAL A 57 2.13 49.72 -72.13
N LYS A 58 2.04 49.61 -73.47
CA LYS A 58 0.84 50.01 -74.22
C LYS A 58 -0.41 49.23 -73.81
N LEU A 59 -0.28 47.92 -73.57
CA LEU A 59 -1.38 47.06 -73.15
C LEU A 59 -1.83 47.39 -71.72
N ALA A 60 -0.89 47.51 -70.78
CA ALA A 60 -1.19 47.80 -69.37
C ALA A 60 -1.86 49.17 -69.16
N PHE A 61 -1.51 50.18 -69.97
CA PHE A 61 -2.04 51.54 -69.87
C PHE A 61 -3.05 51.92 -70.98
N ARG A 62 -3.73 50.94 -71.59
CA ARG A 62 -4.68 51.13 -72.72
C ARG A 62 -5.73 52.23 -72.46
N ASN A 63 -6.18 52.37 -71.22
CA ASN A 63 -7.23 53.33 -70.81
C ASN A 63 -6.68 54.53 -70.00
N ARG A 64 -5.35 54.68 -69.85
CA ARG A 64 -4.72 55.71 -69.00
C ARG A 64 -3.72 56.56 -69.79
N GLY A 65 -4.25 57.40 -70.68
CA GLY A 65 -3.47 58.14 -71.70
C GLY A 65 -2.29 58.96 -71.15
N ALA A 66 -2.46 59.67 -70.03
CA ALA A 66 -1.38 60.46 -69.42
C ALA A 66 -0.27 59.60 -68.77
N GLU A 67 -0.65 58.49 -68.13
CA GLU A 67 0.30 57.56 -67.51
C GLU A 67 1.07 56.76 -68.56
N LYS A 68 0.40 56.39 -69.67
CA LYS A 68 1.01 55.70 -70.82
C LYS A 68 2.22 56.45 -71.37
N ASN A 69 2.12 57.78 -71.50
CA ASN A 69 3.20 58.61 -72.02
C ASN A 69 4.39 58.69 -71.05
N ALA A 70 4.15 58.66 -69.74
CA ALA A 70 5.20 58.72 -68.72
C ALA A 70 6.10 57.48 -68.69
N TYR A 71 5.59 56.33 -69.15
CA TYR A 71 6.31 55.05 -69.11
C TYR A 71 6.76 54.52 -70.48
N ARG A 72 6.50 55.27 -71.57
CA ARG A 72 6.74 54.83 -72.96
C ARG A 72 8.19 54.48 -73.28
N ASN A 73 9.15 55.15 -72.63
CA ASN A 73 10.59 54.98 -72.86
C ASN A 73 11.28 54.16 -71.76
N MET A 74 10.52 53.50 -70.89
CA MET A 74 11.04 52.69 -69.79
C MET A 74 10.87 51.20 -70.12
N SER A 75 11.83 50.37 -69.71
CA SER A 75 11.63 48.91 -69.70
C SER A 75 10.45 48.54 -68.79
N GLY A 76 9.72 47.46 -69.09
CA GLY A 76 8.55 47.04 -68.34
C GLY A 76 8.81 46.91 -66.82
N LYS A 77 10.00 46.44 -66.43
CA LYS A 77 10.42 46.35 -65.01
C LYS A 77 10.60 47.73 -64.36
N ALA A 78 11.15 48.69 -65.09
CA ALA A 78 11.36 50.05 -64.59
C ALA A 78 10.03 50.83 -64.50
N ALA A 79 9.10 50.61 -65.44
CA ALA A 79 7.75 51.14 -65.36
C ALA A 79 6.98 50.60 -64.15
N LEU A 80 7.10 49.30 -63.86
CA LEU A 80 6.46 48.65 -62.70
C LEU A 80 6.95 49.23 -61.37
N THR A 81 8.26 49.39 -61.19
CA THR A 81 8.84 49.94 -59.96
C THR A 81 8.44 51.41 -59.75
N ALA A 82 8.41 52.20 -60.82
CA ALA A 82 7.92 53.58 -60.76
C ALA A 82 6.43 53.66 -60.39
N LEU A 83 5.60 52.77 -60.94
CA LEU A 83 4.18 52.67 -60.61
C LEU A 83 3.99 52.26 -59.14
N HIS A 84 4.73 51.25 -58.66
CA HIS A 84 4.70 50.84 -57.25
C HIS A 84 5.03 52.00 -56.31
N ARG A 85 6.06 52.78 -56.60
CA ARG A 85 6.41 53.96 -55.79
C ARG A 85 5.29 55.00 -55.75
N ARG A 86 4.60 55.24 -56.88
CA ARG A 86 3.43 56.13 -56.92
C ARG A 86 2.26 55.59 -56.12
N VAL A 87 1.95 54.31 -56.25
CA VAL A 87 0.90 53.64 -55.47
C VAL A 87 1.19 53.77 -53.98
N LEU A 88 2.40 53.46 -53.54
CA LEU A 88 2.80 53.60 -52.13
C LEU A 88 2.65 55.05 -51.63
N THR A 89 3.05 56.03 -52.43
CA THR A 89 2.89 57.46 -52.07
C THR A 89 1.41 57.83 -51.94
N ARG A 90 0.56 57.39 -52.89
CA ARG A 90 -0.88 57.62 -52.87
C ARG A 90 -1.56 56.93 -51.68
N THR A 91 -1.15 55.71 -51.34
CA THR A 91 -1.66 54.96 -50.18
C THR A 91 -1.27 55.65 -48.88
N LYS A 92 -0.03 56.16 -48.76
CA LYS A 92 0.40 56.94 -47.59
C LYS A 92 -0.44 58.21 -47.43
N GLN A 93 -0.69 58.94 -48.52
CA GLN A 93 -1.57 60.11 -48.51
C GLN A 93 -3.01 59.75 -48.10
N LEU A 94 -3.55 58.66 -48.62
CA LEU A 94 -4.89 58.18 -48.27
C LEU A 94 -4.98 57.80 -46.78
N ASN A 95 -3.97 57.11 -46.25
CA ASN A 95 -3.94 56.73 -44.84
C ASN A 95 -3.84 57.95 -43.92
N ALA A 96 -3.03 58.95 -44.29
CA ALA A 96 -2.98 60.22 -43.56
C ALA A 96 -4.35 60.92 -43.56
N LEU A 97 -5.02 60.99 -44.72
CA LEU A 97 -6.37 61.55 -44.81
C LEU A 97 -7.38 60.76 -43.98
N LYS A 98 -7.38 59.43 -44.07
CA LYS A 98 -8.26 58.57 -43.25
C LYS A 98 -8.04 58.79 -41.76
N HIS A 99 -6.80 58.91 -41.32
CA HIS A 99 -6.49 59.24 -39.93
C HIS A 99 -7.08 60.60 -39.56
N THR A 100 -6.85 61.65 -40.37
CA THR A 100 -7.44 62.97 -40.09
C THR A 100 -8.97 62.96 -40.07
N THR A 101 -9.62 62.23 -40.99
CA THR A 101 -11.08 62.07 -41.00
C THR A 101 -11.56 61.31 -39.76
N HIS A 102 -10.84 60.26 -39.36
CA HIS A 102 -11.18 59.51 -38.16
C HIS A 102 -11.06 60.37 -36.90
N THR A 103 -9.98 61.15 -36.76
CA THR A 103 -9.83 62.09 -35.63
C THR A 103 -10.92 63.15 -35.62
N TYR A 104 -11.28 63.72 -36.78
CA TYR A 104 -12.39 64.66 -36.85
C TYR A 104 -13.75 64.01 -36.53
N ASN A 105 -13.95 62.75 -36.92
CA ASN A 105 -15.17 62.01 -36.58
C ASN A 105 -15.26 61.71 -35.09
N LEU A 106 -14.17 61.28 -34.45
CA LEU A 106 -14.11 61.11 -32.99
C LEU A 106 -14.42 62.44 -32.30
N HIS A 107 -13.81 63.53 -32.75
CA HIS A 107 -14.09 64.85 -32.19
C HIS A 107 -15.55 65.30 -32.42
N LEU A 108 -16.13 64.96 -33.57
CA LEU A 108 -17.56 65.18 -33.85
C LEU A 108 -18.46 64.35 -32.95
N GLU A 109 -18.10 63.10 -32.65
CA GLU A 109 -18.81 62.24 -31.71
C GLU A 109 -18.70 62.78 -30.28
N GLU A 110 -17.51 63.19 -29.85
CA GLU A 110 -17.31 63.90 -28.58
C GLU A 110 -18.20 65.14 -28.50
N LEU A 111 -18.15 66.02 -29.52
CA LEU A 111 -19.01 67.21 -29.58
C LEU A 111 -20.50 66.87 -29.61
N ARG A 112 -20.91 65.78 -30.27
CA ARG A 112 -22.31 65.30 -30.25
C ARG A 112 -22.70 64.81 -28.86
N THR A 113 -21.84 64.06 -28.18
CA THR A 113 -22.09 63.61 -26.80
C THR A 113 -22.14 64.78 -25.84
N GLU A 114 -21.24 65.75 -25.96
CA GLU A 114 -21.27 67.00 -25.21
C GLU A 114 -22.52 67.81 -25.50
N HIS A 115 -22.91 67.94 -26.78
CA HIS A 115 -24.14 68.66 -27.15
C HIS A 115 -25.38 67.94 -26.62
N GLN A 116 -25.40 66.61 -26.62
CA GLN A 116 -26.49 65.83 -26.04
C GLN A 116 -26.52 65.94 -24.51
N ARG A 117 -25.36 66.07 -23.87
CA ARG A 117 -25.23 66.36 -22.43
C ARG A 117 -25.63 67.79 -22.08
N ARG A 118 -25.35 68.76 -22.97
CA ARG A 118 -25.63 70.20 -22.78
C ARG A 118 -27.00 70.63 -23.29
N LYS A 119 -27.66 69.85 -24.15
CA LYS A 119 -29.04 70.10 -24.56
C LYS A 119 -29.89 70.16 -23.28
N PRO A 120 -30.42 71.33 -22.90
CA PRO A 120 -31.44 71.38 -21.89
C PRO A 120 -32.64 70.65 -22.47
N GLU A 121 -33.31 69.82 -21.68
CA GLU A 121 -34.68 69.38 -21.97
C GLU A 121 -35.61 70.60 -21.95
N GLY A 122 -35.56 71.39 -23.02
CA GLY A 122 -36.25 72.66 -23.15
C GLY A 122 -36.70 72.84 -24.59
N SER A 123 -37.56 71.94 -25.08
CA SER A 123 -38.52 72.21 -26.17
C SER A 123 -39.36 70.96 -26.49
N SER A 124 -40.13 70.46 -25.52
CA SER A 124 -41.37 69.67 -25.75
C SER A 124 -41.99 69.27 -24.41
N GLY A 125 -42.69 70.21 -23.77
CA GLY A 125 -43.56 69.91 -22.63
C GLY A 125 -44.69 68.98 -23.08
N ALA A 126 -44.64 67.72 -22.62
CA ALA A 126 -45.74 66.76 -22.42
C ALA A 126 -45.31 65.28 -22.59
N GLY A 127 -44.18 64.98 -23.24
CA GLY A 127 -43.76 63.59 -23.54
C GLY A 127 -42.63 62.99 -22.67
N SER A 128 -41.92 63.78 -21.85
CA SER A 128 -40.71 63.32 -21.16
C SER A 128 -40.97 62.63 -19.82
N ALA A 129 -42.11 62.87 -19.17
CA ALA A 129 -42.49 62.16 -17.97
C ALA A 129 -42.70 60.66 -18.27
N ASP A 130 -43.45 60.35 -19.33
CA ASP A 130 -43.79 58.98 -19.75
C ASP A 130 -42.55 58.18 -20.25
N ALA A 131 -41.62 58.83 -20.97
CA ALA A 131 -40.39 58.16 -21.41
C ALA A 131 -39.42 57.87 -20.24
N ARG A 132 -39.37 58.74 -19.22
CA ARG A 132 -38.55 58.54 -18.02
C ARG A 132 -39.17 57.51 -17.07
N THR A 133 -40.50 57.49 -16.94
CA THR A 133 -41.18 56.46 -16.13
C THR A 133 -41.02 55.09 -16.78
N ARG A 134 -41.15 54.96 -18.11
CA ARG A 134 -40.90 53.69 -18.82
C ARG A 134 -39.46 53.17 -18.64
N LYS A 135 -38.45 54.03 -18.75
CA LYS A 135 -37.05 53.64 -18.48
C LYS A 135 -36.84 53.19 -17.04
N LYS A 136 -37.43 53.89 -16.07
CA LYS A 136 -37.36 53.48 -14.65
C LYS A 136 -38.09 52.16 -14.40
N GLU A 137 -39.22 51.91 -15.09
CA GLU A 137 -39.93 50.64 -15.02
C GLU A 137 -39.13 49.50 -15.65
N GLU A 138 -38.49 49.71 -16.80
CA GLU A 138 -37.58 48.76 -17.45
C GLU A 138 -36.36 48.47 -16.55
N GLU A 139 -35.74 49.50 -15.96
CA GLU A 139 -34.66 49.36 -14.97
C GLU A 139 -35.12 48.59 -13.74
N ALA A 140 -36.32 48.86 -13.22
CA ALA A 140 -36.89 48.14 -12.08
C ALA A 140 -37.27 46.69 -12.42
N MET A 141 -37.67 46.40 -13.66
CA MET A 141 -37.87 45.02 -14.13
C MET A 141 -36.54 44.29 -14.29
N ASN A 142 -35.52 44.95 -14.83
CA ASN A 142 -34.17 44.40 -14.95
C ASN A 142 -33.54 44.12 -13.58
N LEU A 143 -33.72 45.03 -12.62
CA LEU A 143 -33.26 44.86 -11.25
C LEU A 143 -33.94 43.65 -10.58
N ARG A 144 -35.27 43.53 -10.69
CA ARG A 144 -36.00 42.34 -10.22
C ARG A 144 -35.53 41.05 -10.89
N ALA A 145 -35.26 41.08 -12.19
CA ALA A 145 -34.75 39.92 -12.92
C ALA A 145 -33.33 39.52 -12.47
N LEU A 146 -32.46 40.51 -12.19
CA LEU A 146 -31.12 40.28 -11.66
C LEU A 146 -31.16 39.75 -10.23
N GLU A 147 -32.04 40.28 -9.38
CA GLU A 147 -32.28 39.79 -8.02
C GLU A 147 -32.76 38.32 -8.03
N ASN A 148 -33.77 37.99 -8.84
CA ASN A 148 -34.25 36.62 -8.99
C ASN A 148 -33.16 35.68 -9.51
N ARG A 149 -32.31 36.15 -10.42
CA ARG A 149 -31.17 35.37 -10.93
C ARG A 149 -30.13 35.16 -9.83
N LEU A 150 -29.84 36.18 -9.02
CA LEU A 150 -28.92 36.11 -7.90
C LEU A 150 -29.41 35.12 -6.84
N GLU A 151 -30.67 35.23 -6.42
CA GLU A 151 -31.28 34.31 -5.46
C GLU A 151 -31.24 32.86 -5.97
N LYS A 152 -31.58 32.63 -7.25
CA LYS A 152 -31.47 31.32 -7.88
C LYS A 152 -30.04 30.78 -7.88
N THR A 153 -29.03 31.64 -8.08
CA THR A 153 -27.62 31.21 -7.98
C THR A 153 -27.22 30.91 -6.53
N GLN A 154 -27.70 31.68 -5.55
CA GLN A 154 -27.44 31.43 -4.14
C GLN A 154 -28.06 30.11 -3.66
N LEU A 155 -29.30 29.81 -4.07
CA LEU A 155 -29.94 28.53 -3.80
C LEU A 155 -29.14 27.35 -4.38
N LYS A 156 -28.68 27.48 -5.63
CA LYS A 156 -27.81 26.46 -6.26
C LYS A 156 -26.48 26.29 -5.53
N CYS A 157 -25.87 27.37 -5.03
CA CYS A 157 -24.63 27.29 -4.27
C CYS A 157 -24.87 26.55 -2.94
N LYS A 158 -25.94 26.88 -2.21
CA LYS A 158 -26.32 26.18 -0.97
C LYS A 158 -26.62 24.71 -1.22
N GLU A 159 -27.31 24.37 -2.32
CA GLU A 159 -27.54 22.98 -2.72
C GLU A 159 -26.22 22.26 -3.02
N ALA A 160 -25.31 22.89 -3.76
CA ALA A 160 -23.99 22.33 -4.05
C ALA A 160 -23.14 22.13 -2.78
N GLU A 161 -23.19 23.06 -1.83
CA GLU A 161 -22.55 22.95 -0.52
C GLU A 161 -23.12 21.78 0.30
N ASN A 162 -24.45 21.62 0.31
CA ASN A 162 -25.11 20.50 0.96
C ASN A 162 -24.72 19.16 0.34
N ILE A 163 -24.71 19.09 -1.00
CA ILE A 163 -24.27 17.90 -1.74
C ILE A 163 -22.80 17.59 -1.41
N LEU A 164 -21.91 18.59 -1.42
CA LEU A 164 -20.51 18.43 -1.07
C LEU A 164 -20.34 17.93 0.37
N SER A 165 -21.06 18.52 1.33
CA SER A 165 -21.02 18.08 2.73
C SER A 165 -21.45 16.62 2.87
N ASN A 166 -22.50 16.20 2.15
CA ASN A 166 -22.94 14.80 2.15
C ASN A 166 -21.88 13.87 1.55
N TYR A 167 -21.27 14.23 0.42
CA TYR A 167 -20.18 13.43 -0.15
C TYR A 167 -18.96 13.35 0.77
N LEU A 168 -18.62 14.42 1.47
CA LEU A 168 -17.54 14.41 2.46
C LEU A 168 -17.85 13.48 3.65
N LYS A 169 -19.10 13.46 4.13
CA LYS A 169 -19.54 12.50 5.16
C LYS A 169 -19.44 11.06 4.68
N VAL A 170 -19.91 10.77 3.46
CA VAL A 170 -19.79 9.43 2.85
C VAL A 170 -18.31 9.04 2.71
N LYS A 171 -17.46 9.96 2.25
CA LYS A 171 -16.01 9.73 2.15
C LYS A 171 -15.40 9.41 3.51
N SER A 172 -15.72 10.19 4.55
CA SER A 172 -15.22 9.93 5.91
C SER A 172 -15.63 8.54 6.38
N HIS A 173 -16.91 8.18 6.20
CA HIS A 173 -17.41 6.87 6.60
C HIS A 173 -16.70 5.72 5.87
N LEU A 174 -16.51 5.84 4.56
CA LEU A 174 -15.76 4.85 3.77
C LEU A 174 -14.29 4.77 4.18
N GLN A 175 -13.68 5.90 4.56
CA GLN A 175 -12.31 5.91 5.09
C GLN A 175 -12.25 5.18 6.44
N ASP A 176 -13.20 5.45 7.34
CA ASP A 176 -13.29 4.77 8.63
C ASP A 176 -13.50 3.26 8.45
N GLU A 177 -14.41 2.85 7.56
CA GLU A 177 -14.61 1.43 7.21
C GLU A 177 -13.33 0.80 6.65
N SER A 178 -12.63 1.52 5.76
CA SER A 178 -11.39 1.01 5.15
C SER A 178 -10.31 0.69 6.17
N LEU A 179 -10.24 1.45 7.27
CA LEU A 179 -9.32 1.19 8.38
C LEU A 179 -9.68 -0.09 9.15
N THR A 180 -10.94 -0.50 9.16
CA THR A 180 -11.39 -1.71 9.87
C THR A 180 -11.14 -3.00 9.10
N PHE A 181 -11.08 -2.95 7.76
CA PHE A 181 -10.93 -4.17 6.95
C PHE A 181 -9.61 -4.90 7.21
N GLN A 182 -8.51 -4.18 7.46
CA GLN A 182 -7.24 -4.84 7.77
C GLN A 182 -7.35 -5.66 9.07
N GLY A 183 -7.91 -5.10 10.14
CA GLY A 183 -8.08 -5.84 11.39
C GLY A 183 -9.03 -7.04 11.25
N GLN A 184 -10.07 -6.93 10.43
CA GLN A 184 -10.95 -8.08 10.13
C GLN A 184 -10.21 -9.17 9.35
N LEU A 185 -9.38 -8.80 8.37
CA LEU A 185 -8.53 -9.73 7.63
C LEU A 185 -7.53 -10.43 8.54
N ASP A 186 -6.81 -9.67 9.38
CA ASP A 186 -5.83 -10.20 10.32
C ASP A 186 -6.48 -11.20 11.30
N ASN A 187 -7.69 -10.91 11.79
CA ASN A 187 -8.45 -11.82 12.64
C ASN A 187 -8.85 -13.11 11.91
N MET A 188 -9.35 -13.01 10.68
CA MET A 188 -9.69 -14.19 9.87
C MET A 188 -8.44 -15.02 9.53
N GLU A 189 -7.31 -14.38 9.23
CA GLU A 189 -6.03 -15.06 9.01
C GLU A 189 -5.55 -15.79 10.27
N ALA A 190 -5.66 -15.16 11.43
CA ALA A 190 -5.33 -15.79 12.71
C ALA A 190 -6.23 -17.00 13.02
N GLU A 191 -7.53 -16.92 12.73
CA GLU A 191 -8.45 -18.06 12.87
C GLU A 191 -8.09 -19.21 11.91
N ILE A 192 -7.77 -18.90 10.66
CA ILE A 192 -7.32 -19.91 9.68
C ILE A 192 -6.05 -20.61 10.16
N LEU A 193 -5.09 -19.87 10.73
CA LEU A 193 -3.87 -20.46 11.29
C LEU A 193 -4.18 -21.38 12.46
N LYS A 194 -5.04 -20.95 13.41
CA LYS A 194 -5.48 -21.81 14.51
C LYS A 194 -6.12 -23.10 14.03
N TYR A 195 -7.05 -23.02 13.06
CA TYR A 195 -7.69 -24.22 12.52
C TYR A 195 -6.71 -25.14 11.76
N LYS A 196 -5.69 -24.59 11.11
CA LYS A 196 -4.62 -25.39 10.48
C LYS A 196 -3.80 -26.13 11.53
N ASP A 197 -3.43 -25.47 12.61
CA ASP A 197 -2.68 -26.08 13.71
C ASP A 197 -3.50 -27.19 14.40
N GLU A 198 -4.77 -26.93 14.67
CA GLU A 198 -5.72 -27.92 15.21
C GLU A 198 -5.86 -29.13 14.27
N LEU A 199 -5.97 -28.90 12.95
CA LEU A 199 -6.07 -29.96 11.95
C LEU A 199 -4.79 -30.79 11.89
N CYS A 200 -3.62 -30.15 11.97
CA CYS A 200 -2.34 -30.86 12.08
C CYS A 200 -2.29 -31.72 13.35
N GLY A 201 -2.72 -31.19 14.50
CA GLY A 201 -2.82 -31.93 15.75
C GLY A 201 -3.75 -33.15 15.66
N LEU A 202 -4.94 -32.96 15.09
CA LEU A 202 -5.90 -34.05 14.86
C LEU A 202 -5.35 -35.10 13.90
N GLN A 203 -4.59 -34.70 12.87
CA GLN A 203 -3.99 -35.63 11.93
C GLN A 203 -2.91 -36.50 12.58
N VAL A 204 -2.13 -35.95 13.52
CA VAL A 204 -1.17 -36.73 14.32
C VAL A 204 -1.91 -37.74 15.18
N ILE A 205 -2.92 -37.31 15.94
CA ILE A 205 -3.74 -38.21 16.78
C ILE A 205 -4.39 -39.32 15.94
N TYR A 206 -4.89 -38.99 14.75
CA TYR A 206 -5.47 -39.95 13.83
C TYR A 206 -4.44 -41.01 13.38
N LYS A 207 -3.22 -40.58 13.01
CA LYS A 207 -2.14 -41.51 12.64
C LYS A 207 -1.74 -42.39 13.81
N ASP A 208 -1.63 -41.85 15.01
CA ASP A 208 -1.29 -42.61 16.22
C ASP A 208 -2.38 -43.63 16.57
N ALA A 209 -3.66 -43.23 16.49
CA ALA A 209 -4.78 -44.15 16.69
C ALA A 209 -4.81 -45.27 15.64
N GLN A 210 -4.48 -44.96 14.38
CA GLN A 210 -4.39 -45.94 13.32
C GLN A 210 -3.23 -46.93 13.55
N LEU A 211 -2.05 -46.44 13.94
CA LEU A 211 -0.91 -47.28 14.30
C LEU A 211 -1.22 -48.17 15.51
N SER A 212 -1.87 -47.63 16.54
CA SER A 212 -2.30 -48.40 17.72
C SER A 212 -3.28 -49.51 17.32
N LYS A 213 -4.26 -49.22 16.46
CA LYS A 213 -5.20 -50.22 15.94
C LYS A 213 -4.50 -51.32 15.16
N GLU A 214 -3.54 -50.96 14.31
CA GLU A 214 -2.75 -51.91 13.53
C GLU A 214 -1.88 -52.79 14.43
N SER A 215 -1.26 -52.23 15.46
CA SER A 215 -0.50 -52.97 16.47
C SER A 215 -1.39 -53.97 17.22
N SER A 216 -2.54 -53.54 17.73
CA SER A 216 -3.47 -54.44 18.44
C SER A 216 -4.02 -55.54 17.52
N LYS A 217 -4.25 -55.24 16.24
CA LYS A 217 -4.69 -56.25 15.26
C LYS A 217 -3.58 -57.27 14.99
N ALA A 218 -2.32 -56.82 14.87
CA ALA A 218 -1.18 -57.72 14.70
C ALA A 218 -0.96 -58.60 15.93
N GLU A 219 -1.07 -58.04 17.14
CA GLU A 219 -1.01 -58.79 18.39
C GLU A 219 -2.12 -59.85 18.49
N LEU A 220 -3.35 -59.48 18.13
CA LEU A 220 -4.48 -60.41 18.10
C LEU A 220 -4.21 -61.58 17.14
N GLN A 221 -3.74 -61.30 15.93
CA GLN A 221 -3.37 -62.32 14.95
C GLN A 221 -2.28 -63.26 15.48
N GLN A 222 -1.23 -62.72 16.11
CA GLN A 222 -0.17 -63.54 16.71
C GLN A 222 -0.69 -64.44 17.84
N LEU A 223 -1.62 -63.95 18.65
CA LEU A 223 -2.26 -64.73 19.72
C LEU A 223 -3.16 -65.84 19.14
N GLU A 224 -3.95 -65.53 18.11
CA GLU A 224 -4.78 -66.52 17.41
C GLU A 224 -3.94 -67.63 16.77
N GLU A 225 -2.83 -67.27 16.11
CA GLU A 225 -1.88 -68.23 15.53
C GLU A 225 -1.22 -69.10 16.60
N ARG A 226 -0.85 -68.52 17.75
CA ARG A 226 -0.30 -69.25 18.89
C ARG A 226 -1.31 -70.24 19.46
N LEU A 227 -2.56 -69.80 19.67
CA LEU A 227 -3.64 -70.67 20.14
C LEU A 227 -3.93 -71.80 19.14
N CYS A 228 -3.93 -71.53 17.83
CA CYS A 228 -4.07 -72.56 16.81
C CYS A 228 -2.93 -73.58 16.85
N ARG A 229 -1.69 -73.14 17.04
CA ARG A 229 -0.52 -74.02 17.18
C ARG A 229 -0.63 -74.90 18.43
N GLU A 230 -0.93 -74.30 19.58
CA GLU A 230 -1.14 -75.03 20.84
C GLU A 230 -2.28 -76.05 20.73
N ARG A 231 -3.40 -75.70 20.09
CA ARG A 231 -4.52 -76.64 19.86
C ARG A 231 -4.07 -77.83 19.02
N LYS A 232 -3.37 -77.59 17.90
CA LYS A 232 -2.82 -78.66 17.05
C LYS A 232 -1.84 -79.56 17.81
N GLU A 233 -0.97 -78.98 18.64
CA GLU A 233 -0.05 -79.75 19.49
C GLU A 233 -0.80 -80.59 20.53
N ARG A 234 -1.79 -80.02 21.22
CA ARG A 234 -2.66 -80.75 22.15
C ARG A 234 -3.37 -81.90 21.45
N GLU A 235 -3.95 -81.68 20.27
CA GLU A 235 -4.58 -82.74 19.48
C GLU A 235 -3.60 -83.85 19.11
N ARG A 236 -2.37 -83.51 18.69
CA ARG A 236 -1.31 -84.50 18.41
C ARG A 236 -0.98 -85.33 19.66
N THR A 237 -0.83 -84.69 20.82
CA THR A 237 -0.54 -85.40 22.09
C THR A 237 -1.69 -86.30 22.52
N ILE A 238 -2.94 -85.84 22.38
CA ILE A 238 -4.12 -86.66 22.67
C ILE A 238 -4.19 -87.85 21.71
N ALA A 239 -3.92 -87.65 20.42
CA ALA A 239 -3.89 -88.72 19.43
C ALA A 239 -2.78 -89.76 19.74
N SER A 240 -1.58 -89.31 20.11
CA SER A 240 -0.50 -90.22 20.50
C SER A 240 -0.84 -91.01 21.76
N LEU A 241 -1.41 -90.36 22.78
CA LEU A 241 -1.85 -91.03 24.00
C LEU A 241 -2.96 -92.06 23.72
N ARG A 242 -3.98 -91.69 22.93
CA ARG A 242 -5.04 -92.62 22.49
C ARG A 242 -4.45 -93.85 21.80
N LYS A 243 -3.49 -93.66 20.89
CA LYS A 243 -2.80 -94.77 20.21
C LYS A 243 -2.10 -95.70 21.21
N THR A 244 -1.34 -95.15 22.17
CA THR A 244 -0.66 -95.98 23.18
C THR A 244 -1.64 -96.72 24.09
N VAL A 245 -2.80 -96.13 24.41
CA VAL A 245 -3.86 -96.78 25.18
C VAL A 245 -4.50 -97.92 24.37
N GLU A 246 -4.79 -97.69 23.08
CA GLU A 246 -5.31 -98.72 22.17
C GLU A 246 -4.34 -99.89 22.04
N GLU A 247 -3.04 -99.61 21.87
CA GLU A 247 -1.98 -100.62 21.81
C GLU A 247 -1.88 -101.43 23.12
N ARG A 248 -1.93 -100.77 24.28
CA ARG A 248 -1.95 -101.46 25.59
C ARG A 248 -3.19 -102.31 25.78
N LYS A 249 -4.38 -101.82 25.38
CA LYS A 249 -5.62 -102.62 25.39
C LYS A 249 -5.49 -103.85 24.51
N ALA A 250 -4.99 -103.70 23.28
CA ALA A 250 -4.76 -104.83 22.37
C ALA A 250 -3.74 -105.84 22.92
N GLN A 251 -2.70 -105.38 23.64
CA GLN A 251 -1.76 -106.26 24.35
C GLN A 251 -2.42 -106.97 25.54
N SER A 252 -3.22 -106.26 26.34
CA SER A 252 -3.99 -106.84 27.45
C SER A 252 -4.98 -107.89 26.95
N GLU A 253 -5.71 -107.64 25.87
CA GLU A 253 -6.61 -108.62 25.26
C GLU A 253 -5.85 -109.85 24.75
N LYS A 254 -4.66 -109.67 24.17
CA LYS A 254 -3.79 -110.79 23.78
C LYS A 254 -3.30 -111.59 24.99
N LEU A 255 -2.95 -110.92 26.08
CA LEU A 255 -2.57 -111.54 27.34
C LEU A 255 -3.76 -112.28 27.97
N ASP A 256 -4.94 -111.69 28.06
CA ASP A 256 -6.16 -112.35 28.55
C ASP A 256 -6.51 -113.60 27.73
N ARG A 257 -6.39 -113.55 26.40
CA ARG A 257 -6.56 -114.73 25.53
C ARG A 257 -5.48 -115.80 25.76
N ARG A 258 -4.31 -115.41 26.27
CA ARG A 258 -3.21 -116.33 26.64
C ARG A 258 -3.42 -116.88 28.06
N THR A 259 -3.82 -116.06 29.02
CA THR A 259 -4.14 -116.44 30.41
C THR A 259 -5.35 -117.37 30.46
N GLN A 260 -6.38 -117.15 29.63
CA GLN A 260 -7.50 -118.11 29.46
C GLN A 260 -7.06 -119.47 28.90
N ARG A 261 -5.87 -119.59 28.29
CA ARG A 261 -5.25 -120.86 27.88
C ARG A 261 -4.30 -121.46 28.93
N THR A 262 -3.99 -120.75 30.02
CA THR A 262 -3.00 -121.18 31.02
C THR A 262 -3.60 -121.42 32.42
N THR A 263 -4.92 -121.28 32.60
CA THR A 263 -5.64 -121.65 33.86
C THR A 263 -5.86 -123.17 34.02
N LEU A 264 -4.92 -124.00 33.57
CA LEU A 264 -4.86 -125.44 33.86
C LEU A 264 -3.40 -125.81 34.12
N GLN A 265 -2.88 -125.41 35.27
CA GLN A 265 -1.91 -126.18 36.07
C GLN A 265 -1.59 -125.40 37.36
N PRO A 266 -1.88 -125.95 38.55
CA PRO A 266 -1.25 -125.54 39.78
C PRO A 266 0.06 -126.33 39.95
N ASP A 267 1.12 -125.71 40.46
CA ASP A 267 1.97 -126.45 41.39
C ASP A 267 2.76 -125.56 42.35
N GLU A 268 2.81 -126.10 43.57
CA GLU A 268 3.63 -125.75 44.73
C GLU A 268 5.13 -125.89 44.37
N VAL A 269 6.15 -125.42 45.08
CA VAL A 269 6.65 -125.66 46.46
C VAL A 269 7.95 -124.79 46.51
N GLY A 270 8.50 -124.29 47.61
CA GLY A 270 8.96 -125.00 48.80
C GLY A 270 10.33 -124.45 49.24
N SER A 271 10.37 -124.00 50.49
CA SER A 271 11.42 -124.13 51.52
C SER A 271 12.91 -123.78 51.31
N GLU A 272 13.38 -122.96 52.27
CA GLU A 272 14.57 -123.10 53.14
C GLU A 272 15.91 -123.64 52.60
N ALA A 273 17.01 -122.91 52.87
CA ALA A 273 18.06 -123.33 53.81
C ALA A 273 19.27 -122.35 53.89
N GLN A 274 19.43 -121.77 55.08
CA GLN A 274 20.64 -121.51 55.88
C GLN A 274 22.07 -121.85 55.37
N ARG A 275 23.01 -120.90 55.65
CA ARG A 275 24.38 -120.97 56.27
C ARG A 275 25.46 -120.21 55.49
N SER A 276 25.96 -119.06 55.95
CA SER A 276 26.95 -118.77 57.03
C SER A 276 28.41 -118.76 56.56
N THR A 277 29.10 -117.61 56.69
CA THR A 277 30.56 -117.37 56.86
C THR A 277 30.80 -115.86 56.58
N THR A 278 31.66 -115.05 57.20
CA THR A 278 32.74 -115.15 58.19
C THR A 278 33.04 -113.72 58.69
N ARG A 279 33.50 -113.62 59.95
CA ARG A 279 33.95 -112.44 60.71
C ARG A 279 34.88 -111.48 59.93
N MET A 280 34.73 -110.18 60.23
CA MET A 280 35.73 -109.08 60.33
C MET A 280 35.25 -107.76 59.65
N ALA A 281 34.24 -107.04 60.20
CA ALA A 281 33.82 -105.74 59.63
C ALA A 281 33.10 -104.76 60.60
N GLY A 282 33.22 -104.90 61.94
CA GLY A 282 32.30 -104.23 62.88
C GLY A 282 32.35 -102.68 62.96
N GLU A 283 33.33 -102.02 62.35
CA GLU A 283 33.40 -100.55 62.28
C GLU A 283 32.99 -100.02 60.89
N GLU A 284 33.37 -100.71 59.82
CA GLU A 284 32.93 -100.39 58.45
C GLU A 284 31.43 -100.67 58.27
N GLU A 285 30.89 -101.73 58.89
CA GLU A 285 29.48 -102.12 58.79
C GLU A 285 28.55 -101.12 59.49
N LYS A 286 29.01 -100.45 60.55
CA LYS A 286 28.27 -99.35 61.19
C LYS A 286 28.25 -98.10 60.32
N ILE A 287 29.38 -97.77 59.71
CA ILE A 287 29.48 -96.63 58.79
C ILE A 287 28.62 -96.87 57.55
N ILE A 288 28.71 -98.07 56.95
CA ILE A 288 27.88 -98.50 55.82
C ILE A 288 26.40 -98.49 56.22
N SER A 289 26.02 -99.00 57.40
CA SER A 289 24.64 -98.94 57.91
C SER A 289 24.14 -97.51 58.07
N THR A 290 24.96 -96.58 58.58
CA THR A 290 24.55 -95.16 58.69
C THR A 290 24.38 -94.49 57.32
N PHE A 291 25.25 -94.82 56.35
CA PHE A 291 25.11 -94.33 54.98
C PHE A 291 23.91 -94.95 54.25
N GLU A 292 23.62 -96.23 54.48
CA GLU A 292 22.43 -96.90 53.95
C GLU A 292 21.13 -96.35 54.54
N GLU A 293 21.11 -96.02 55.83
CA GLU A 293 19.96 -95.35 56.45
C GLU A 293 19.77 -93.94 55.90
N ALA A 294 20.84 -93.15 55.79
CA ALA A 294 20.78 -91.82 55.18
C ALA A 294 20.31 -91.91 53.72
N TYR A 295 20.78 -92.90 52.97
CA TYR A 295 20.36 -93.18 51.61
C TYR A 295 18.87 -93.53 51.54
N ARG A 296 18.38 -94.41 52.41
CA ARG A 296 16.96 -94.79 52.48
C ARG A 296 16.07 -93.58 52.77
N ARG A 297 16.47 -92.72 53.71
CA ARG A 297 15.76 -91.47 54.02
C ARG A 297 15.72 -90.51 52.83
N ILE A 298 16.83 -90.35 52.10
CA ILE A 298 16.88 -89.50 50.89
C ILE A 298 16.01 -90.10 49.78
N LYS A 299 16.06 -91.42 49.60
CA LYS A 299 15.27 -92.17 48.62
C LYS A 299 13.77 -92.01 48.87
N GLU A 300 13.35 -92.14 50.12
CA GLU A 300 11.97 -91.96 50.56
C GLU A 300 11.51 -90.50 50.43
N ALA A 301 12.35 -89.52 50.79
CA ALA A 301 12.02 -88.10 50.69
C ALA A 301 11.98 -87.56 49.25
N THR A 302 12.79 -88.12 48.35
CA THR A 302 12.86 -87.70 46.94
C THR A 302 11.97 -88.55 46.02
N GLY A 303 11.54 -89.73 46.46
CA GLY A 303 10.70 -90.67 45.70
C GLY A 303 11.42 -91.33 44.51
N VAL A 304 12.76 -91.35 44.52
CA VAL A 304 13.60 -91.77 43.39
C VAL A 304 14.13 -93.19 43.62
N THR A 305 14.23 -94.03 42.59
CA THR A 305 14.66 -95.43 42.75
C THR A 305 16.17 -95.66 42.57
N ASP A 306 16.85 -94.80 41.82
CA ASP A 306 18.26 -94.93 41.40
C ASP A 306 19.14 -93.74 41.84
N ILE A 307 20.41 -94.02 42.19
CA ILE A 307 21.39 -93.05 42.70
C ILE A 307 21.72 -91.98 41.65
N GLN A 308 21.80 -92.37 40.37
CA GLN A 308 22.10 -91.44 39.29
C GLN A 308 20.97 -90.42 39.08
N GLU A 309 19.71 -90.83 39.29
CA GLU A 309 18.55 -89.93 39.18
C GLU A 309 18.50 -88.94 40.36
N ILE A 310 18.90 -89.36 41.58
CA ILE A 310 19.06 -88.46 42.73
C ILE A 310 20.13 -87.40 42.40
N ALA A 311 21.31 -87.82 41.92
CA ALA A 311 22.38 -86.89 41.54
C ALA A 311 21.94 -85.91 40.43
N GLY A 312 21.23 -86.40 39.41
CA GLY A 312 20.69 -85.57 38.33
C GLY A 312 19.70 -84.51 38.82
N ARG A 313 18.80 -84.84 39.76
CA ARG A 313 17.87 -83.88 40.37
C ARG A 313 18.58 -82.85 41.25
N PHE A 314 19.62 -83.24 41.99
CA PHE A 314 20.42 -82.29 42.76
C PHE A 314 21.17 -81.30 41.85
N ILE A 315 21.69 -81.77 40.71
CA ILE A 315 22.35 -80.91 39.73
C ILE A 315 21.35 -79.94 39.11
N SER A 316 20.20 -80.41 38.63
CA SER A 316 19.19 -79.54 38.02
C SER A 316 18.57 -78.56 39.03
N GLN A 317 18.38 -78.97 40.28
CA GLN A 317 17.94 -78.11 41.37
C GLN A 317 18.99 -77.04 41.72
N LYS A 318 20.28 -77.40 41.72
CA LYS A 318 21.38 -76.45 41.91
C LYS A 318 21.45 -75.44 40.77
N GLU A 319 21.30 -75.89 39.52
CA GLU A 319 21.28 -75.01 38.33
C GLU A 319 20.09 -74.06 38.36
N THR A 320 18.88 -74.54 38.69
CA THR A 320 17.70 -73.68 38.85
C THR A 320 17.87 -72.70 40.01
N HIS A 321 18.46 -73.12 41.13
CA HIS A 321 18.76 -72.21 42.24
C HIS A 321 19.74 -71.11 41.82
N GLN A 322 20.84 -71.46 41.15
CA GLN A 322 21.80 -70.48 40.62
C GLN A 322 21.19 -69.54 39.59
N HIS A 323 20.28 -70.03 38.75
CA HIS A 323 19.55 -69.19 37.78
C HIS A 323 18.61 -68.20 38.48
N LEU A 324 17.85 -68.66 39.47
CA LEU A 324 16.97 -67.79 40.29
C LEU A 324 17.77 -66.75 41.07
N GLU A 325 18.94 -67.11 41.58
CA GLU A 325 19.83 -66.20 42.29
C GLU A 325 20.37 -65.11 41.35
N LYS A 326 20.77 -65.46 40.12
CA LYS A 326 21.15 -64.48 39.08
C LYS A 326 19.99 -63.55 38.72
N LEU A 327 18.79 -64.09 38.51
CA LEU A 327 17.57 -63.31 38.24
C LEU A 327 17.23 -62.36 39.39
N LYS A 328 17.41 -62.80 40.64
CA LYS A 328 17.23 -61.96 41.82
C LYS A 328 18.19 -60.77 41.80
N VAL A 329 19.48 -61.02 41.59
CA VAL A 329 20.50 -59.96 41.52
C VAL A 329 20.19 -58.97 40.38
N GLN A 330 19.84 -59.46 39.19
CA GLN A 330 19.47 -58.61 38.06
C GLN A 330 18.22 -57.77 38.35
N ASN A 331 17.20 -58.35 38.98
CA ASN A 331 16.01 -57.60 39.38
C ASN A 331 16.32 -56.55 40.45
N GLU A 332 17.22 -56.84 41.40
CA GLU A 332 17.68 -55.88 42.41
C GLU A 332 18.42 -54.71 41.76
N GLU A 333 19.28 -54.96 40.78
CA GLU A 333 19.98 -53.93 40.00
C GLU A 333 19.00 -53.04 39.23
N VAL A 334 18.04 -53.63 38.49
CA VAL A 334 17.03 -52.88 37.76
C VAL A 334 16.14 -52.06 38.70
N LEU A 335 15.80 -52.61 39.87
CA LEU A 335 15.00 -51.92 40.87
C LEU A 335 15.74 -50.71 41.47
N LEU A 336 17.06 -50.82 41.66
CA LEU A 336 17.90 -49.68 42.07
C LEU A 336 17.94 -48.61 40.99
N GLN A 337 18.18 -48.98 39.72
CA GLN A 337 18.19 -48.03 38.60
C GLN A 337 16.85 -47.31 38.45
N LEU A 338 15.72 -48.02 38.56
CA LEU A 338 14.39 -47.43 38.50
C LEU A 338 14.12 -46.50 39.69
N LYS A 339 14.63 -46.81 40.89
CA LYS A 339 14.55 -45.90 42.04
C LYS A 339 15.35 -44.62 41.82
N GLU A 340 16.56 -44.72 41.28
CA GLU A 340 17.38 -43.56 40.94
C GLU A 340 16.71 -42.69 39.87
N GLN A 341 16.20 -43.30 38.80
CA GLN A 341 15.44 -42.58 37.77
C GLN A 341 14.19 -41.91 38.34
N LYS A 342 13.42 -42.60 39.18
CA LYS A 342 12.26 -42.01 39.86
C LYS A 342 12.67 -40.80 40.71
N ASN A 343 13.76 -40.90 41.46
CA ASN A 343 14.25 -39.80 42.29
C ASN A 343 14.70 -38.61 41.42
N LEU A 344 15.38 -38.86 40.31
CA LEU A 344 15.78 -37.82 39.36
C LEU A 344 14.57 -37.10 38.73
N LEU A 345 13.58 -37.86 38.25
CA LEU A 345 12.35 -37.28 37.71
C LEU A 345 11.57 -36.49 38.77
N ASN A 346 11.55 -36.97 40.02
CA ASN A 346 10.93 -36.24 41.12
C ASN A 346 11.62 -34.90 41.38
N HIS A 347 12.95 -34.85 41.39
CA HIS A 347 13.69 -33.59 41.55
C HIS A 347 13.40 -32.64 40.39
N GLN A 348 13.38 -33.13 39.15
CA GLN A 348 13.02 -32.31 37.98
C GLN A 348 11.58 -31.77 38.08
N LEU A 349 10.64 -32.55 38.60
CA LEU A 349 9.28 -32.10 38.85
C LEU A 349 9.20 -31.02 39.93
N GLU A 350 9.95 -31.18 41.03
CA GLU A 350 10.03 -30.18 42.09
C GLU A 350 10.64 -28.89 41.57
N ASP A 351 11.75 -28.96 40.83
CA ASP A 351 12.37 -27.81 40.19
C ASP A 351 11.38 -27.11 39.24
N MET A 352 10.65 -27.85 38.41
CA MET A 352 9.67 -27.28 37.49
C MET A 352 8.48 -26.64 38.23
N LYS A 353 8.00 -27.25 39.31
CA LYS A 353 6.92 -26.69 40.13
C LYS A 353 7.34 -25.39 40.80
N TYR A 354 8.44 -25.40 41.54
CA TYR A 354 8.87 -24.26 42.32
C TYR A 354 9.50 -23.14 41.47
N SER A 355 10.25 -23.48 40.41
CA SER A 355 10.80 -22.47 39.49
C SER A 355 9.75 -21.92 38.51
N GLY A 356 8.75 -22.72 38.13
CA GLY A 356 7.63 -22.28 37.31
C GLY A 356 6.74 -21.29 38.05
N GLU A 357 6.36 -21.60 39.29
CA GLU A 357 5.54 -20.71 40.14
C GLU A 357 6.25 -19.39 40.45
N ALA A 358 7.55 -19.42 40.74
CA ALA A 358 8.33 -18.21 40.99
C ALA A 358 8.41 -17.29 39.76
N LYS A 359 8.56 -17.86 38.56
CA LYS A 359 8.55 -17.11 37.29
C LYS A 359 7.18 -16.52 37.00
N LEU A 360 6.11 -17.31 37.15
CA LEU A 360 4.75 -16.83 36.95
C LEU A 360 4.40 -15.68 37.90
N PHE A 361 4.81 -15.76 39.18
CA PHE A 361 4.61 -14.68 40.13
C PHE A 361 5.38 -13.41 39.74
N SER A 362 6.64 -13.56 39.31
CA SER A 362 7.45 -12.44 38.81
C SER A 362 6.85 -11.80 37.56
N ASP A 363 6.39 -12.61 36.61
CA ASP A 363 5.77 -12.13 35.37
C ASP A 363 4.44 -11.42 35.65
N GLN A 364 3.63 -11.95 36.58
CA GLN A 364 2.39 -11.33 37.03
C GLN A 364 2.64 -9.97 37.70
N GLN A 365 3.66 -9.87 38.56
CA GLN A 365 4.04 -8.60 39.18
C GLN A 365 4.49 -7.57 38.14
N MET A 366 5.30 -7.99 37.16
CA MET A 366 5.74 -7.11 36.06
C MET A 366 4.57 -6.62 35.20
N LEU A 367 3.56 -7.48 34.96
CA LEU A 367 2.34 -7.10 34.26
C LEU A 367 1.54 -6.07 35.07
N ASP A 368 1.34 -6.31 36.37
CA ASP A 368 0.62 -5.38 37.25
C ASP A 368 1.31 -4.01 37.30
N GLU A 369 2.65 -3.96 37.37
CA GLU A 369 3.43 -2.73 37.32
C GLU A 369 3.26 -2.00 35.97
N CYS A 370 3.25 -2.74 34.86
CA CYS A 370 3.05 -2.18 33.52
C CYS A 370 1.62 -1.62 33.36
N GLU A 371 0.61 -2.33 33.88
CA GLU A 371 -0.79 -1.88 33.90
C GLU A 371 -0.96 -0.61 34.73
N GLN A 372 -0.34 -0.54 35.91
CA GLN A 372 -0.34 0.66 36.75
C GLN A 372 0.31 1.85 36.04
N GLN A 373 1.46 1.64 35.39
CA GLN A 373 2.13 2.68 34.60
C GLN A 373 1.26 3.16 33.43
N LEU A 374 0.62 2.23 32.71
CA LEU A 374 -0.29 2.55 31.63
C LEU A 374 -1.48 3.39 32.14
N GLN A 375 -2.08 2.99 33.26
CA GLN A 375 -3.20 3.72 33.86
C GLN A 375 -2.78 5.13 34.29
N ALA A 376 -1.60 5.29 34.89
CA ALA A 376 -1.06 6.58 35.27
C ALA A 376 -0.82 7.48 34.04
N GLN A 377 -0.24 6.95 32.96
CA GLN A 377 -0.01 7.68 31.70
C GLN A 377 -1.34 8.07 31.02
N GLN A 378 -2.35 7.19 31.07
CA GLN A 378 -3.69 7.51 30.56
C GLN A 378 -4.35 8.64 31.35
N GLN A 379 -4.23 8.64 32.68
CA GLN A 379 -4.73 9.73 33.52
C GLN A 379 -4.00 11.06 33.23
N GLN A 380 -2.68 11.03 33.08
CA GLN A 380 -1.89 12.20 32.69
C GLN A 380 -2.32 12.75 31.31
N CYS A 381 -2.53 11.87 30.33
CA CYS A 381 -3.06 12.25 29.02
C CYS A 381 -4.44 12.90 29.11
N LYS A 382 -5.35 12.35 29.93
CA LYS A 382 -6.70 12.92 30.14
C LYS A 382 -6.60 14.32 30.76
N ALA A 383 -5.82 14.48 31.82
CA ALA A 383 -5.61 15.77 32.48
C ALA A 383 -4.98 16.81 31.52
N ALA A 384 -4.02 16.39 30.69
CA ALA A 384 -3.41 17.26 29.69
C ALA A 384 -4.42 17.69 28.61
N LYS A 385 -5.30 16.80 28.14
CA LYS A 385 -6.39 17.13 27.20
C LYS A 385 -7.39 18.10 27.80
N GLU A 386 -7.81 17.90 29.04
CA GLU A 386 -8.70 18.82 29.75
C GLU A 386 -8.06 20.20 29.92
N ARG A 387 -6.77 20.25 30.29
CA ARG A 387 -6.03 21.51 30.38
C ARG A 387 -5.93 22.21 29.03
N LEU A 388 -5.66 21.47 27.95
CA LEU A 388 -5.61 22.02 26.59
C LEU A 388 -6.98 22.58 26.17
N PHE A 389 -8.06 21.84 26.44
CA PHE A 389 -9.42 22.30 26.15
C PHE A 389 -9.74 23.60 26.90
N TRP A 390 -9.37 23.68 28.19
CA TRP A 390 -9.56 24.89 28.99
C TRP A 390 -8.74 26.07 28.46
N LEU A 391 -7.48 25.85 28.08
CA LEU A 391 -6.62 26.87 27.48
C LEU A 391 -7.17 27.36 26.13
N GLN A 392 -7.64 26.46 25.26
CA GLN A 392 -8.27 26.83 23.99
C GLN A 392 -9.54 27.64 24.19
N LYS A 393 -10.39 27.26 25.16
CA LYS A 393 -11.60 28.03 25.49
C LYS A 393 -11.23 29.44 25.96
N THR A 394 -10.23 29.55 26.84
CA THR A 394 -9.75 30.82 27.36
C THR A 394 -9.15 31.70 26.26
N LEU A 395 -8.36 31.11 25.36
CA LEU A 395 -7.80 31.80 24.20
C LEU A 395 -8.88 32.32 23.26
N ARG A 396 -9.92 31.51 22.96
CA ARG A 396 -11.06 31.95 22.16
C ARG A 396 -11.79 33.13 22.79
N THR A 397 -12.02 33.10 24.11
CA THR A 397 -12.64 34.22 24.82
C THR A 397 -11.77 35.47 24.83
N ALA A 398 -10.45 35.32 25.01
CA ALA A 398 -9.51 36.43 24.96
C ALA A 398 -9.46 37.06 23.56
N ARG A 399 -9.38 36.23 22.51
CA ARG A 399 -9.43 36.66 21.11
C ARG A 399 -10.68 37.48 20.80
N ALA A 400 -11.86 36.95 21.13
CA ALA A 400 -13.12 37.68 20.92
C ALA A 400 -13.15 39.02 21.70
N GLY A 401 -12.58 39.05 22.91
CA GLY A 401 -12.43 40.28 23.69
C GLY A 401 -11.51 41.32 23.04
N VAL A 402 -10.38 40.88 22.47
CA VAL A 402 -9.44 41.76 21.74
C VAL A 402 -10.06 42.28 20.45
N GLU A 403 -10.75 41.43 19.69
CA GLU A 403 -11.49 41.81 18.48
C GLU A 403 -12.54 42.87 18.80
N HIS A 404 -13.36 42.63 19.83
CA HIS A 404 -14.38 43.59 20.25
C HIS A 404 -13.79 44.91 20.78
N LEU A 405 -12.64 44.87 21.46
CA LEU A 405 -11.92 46.07 21.88
C LEU A 405 -11.38 46.84 20.66
N ALA A 406 -10.84 46.13 19.66
CA ALA A 406 -10.35 46.75 18.44
C ALA A 406 -11.46 47.43 17.64
N ASP A 407 -12.63 46.80 17.56
CA ASP A 407 -13.83 47.38 16.94
C ASP A 407 -14.25 48.67 17.63
N LYS A 408 -14.29 48.69 18.98
CA LYS A 408 -14.60 49.91 19.75
C LYS A 408 -13.57 51.02 19.56
N LEU A 409 -12.30 50.67 19.36
CA LEU A 409 -11.20 51.63 19.18
C LEU A 409 -10.97 52.00 17.70
N GLN A 410 -11.81 51.55 16.78
CA GLN A 410 -11.59 51.74 15.34
C GLN A 410 -11.58 53.22 14.93
N HIS A 411 -12.34 54.06 15.63
CA HIS A 411 -12.47 55.49 15.36
C HIS A 411 -11.27 56.35 15.80
N ILE A 412 -10.37 55.80 16.62
CA ILE A 412 -9.19 56.54 17.11
C ILE A 412 -8.05 56.37 16.12
N THR A 413 -7.67 57.48 15.49
CA THR A 413 -6.60 57.54 14.51
C THR A 413 -5.27 57.87 15.20
N VAL A 414 -4.44 56.84 15.41
CA VAL A 414 -3.05 57.01 15.84
C VAL A 414 -2.17 57.21 14.61
N VAL A 415 -1.27 58.20 14.65
CA VAL A 415 -0.33 58.50 13.57
C VAL A 415 0.52 57.26 13.28
N LYS A 416 0.52 56.88 12.00
CA LYS A 416 1.10 55.65 11.44
C LYS A 416 2.52 55.36 11.97
N HIS A 417 2.67 54.21 12.62
CA HIS A 417 3.80 53.34 12.32
C HIS A 417 3.27 52.14 11.52
N ASN A 418 3.54 52.18 10.22
CA ASN A 418 3.37 51.06 9.31
C ASN A 418 4.24 49.90 9.81
N THR A 419 3.63 48.87 10.36
CA THR A 419 4.08 47.49 10.20
C THR A 419 2.84 46.64 9.96
N VAL A 420 2.39 46.63 8.71
CA VAL A 420 1.55 45.53 8.21
C VAL A 420 2.48 44.32 8.17
N ALA A 421 2.60 43.61 9.29
CA ALA A 421 3.03 42.22 9.23
C ALA A 421 1.81 41.45 8.69
N GLU A 422 2.01 40.80 7.55
CA GLU A 422 1.05 39.96 6.84
C GLU A 422 0.70 38.71 7.66
N ALA A 423 0.12 38.89 8.84
CA ALA A 423 -0.41 37.79 9.63
C ALA A 423 -1.80 37.44 9.11
N HIS A 424 -2.00 36.18 8.77
CA HIS A 424 -3.30 35.66 8.32
C HIS A 424 -4.37 35.96 9.39
N PRO A 425 -5.59 36.40 9.03
CA PRO A 425 -6.62 36.78 10.01
C PRO A 425 -6.95 35.69 11.03
N ASP A 426 -6.73 34.42 10.68
CA ASP A 426 -6.95 33.28 11.58
C ASP A 426 -5.76 32.93 12.51
N SER A 427 -4.59 33.54 12.32
CA SER A 427 -3.38 33.24 13.11
C SER A 427 -3.40 33.86 14.50
N ASP A 428 -2.80 33.18 15.48
CA ASP A 428 -2.66 33.72 16.85
C ASP A 428 -1.74 34.97 16.88
N GLU A 429 -0.80 35.08 15.93
CA GLU A 429 0.07 36.25 15.75
C GLU A 429 -0.73 37.51 15.37
N PHE A 430 -1.80 37.36 14.58
CA PHE A 430 -2.70 38.47 14.25
C PHE A 430 -3.39 39.05 15.49
N VAL A 431 -3.82 38.18 16.42
CA VAL A 431 -4.47 38.62 17.68
C VAL A 431 -3.49 39.40 18.56
N VAL A 432 -2.23 38.99 18.61
CA VAL A 432 -1.18 39.70 19.38
C VAL A 432 -0.92 41.09 18.77
N GLU A 433 -0.83 41.20 17.44
CA GLU A 433 -0.67 42.50 16.80
C GLU A 433 -1.90 43.39 16.98
N LEU A 434 -3.11 42.81 16.94
CA LEU A 434 -4.35 43.53 17.22
C LEU A 434 -4.37 44.06 18.66
N MET A 435 -3.92 43.26 19.63
CA MET A 435 -3.76 43.67 21.02
C MET A 435 -2.76 44.84 21.16
N ARG A 436 -1.62 44.77 20.45
CA ARG A 436 -0.62 45.85 20.40
C ARG A 436 -1.21 47.15 19.84
N GLN A 437 -2.03 47.06 18.79
CA GLN A 437 -2.73 48.21 18.22
C GLN A 437 -3.75 48.79 19.20
N CYS A 438 -4.51 47.95 19.90
CA CYS A 438 -5.43 48.37 20.96
C CYS A 438 -4.69 49.09 22.10
N GLU A 439 -3.53 48.59 22.52
CA GLU A 439 -2.69 49.22 23.54
C GLU A 439 -2.23 50.63 23.10
N LEU A 440 -1.69 50.78 21.89
CA LEU A 440 -1.27 52.09 21.39
C LEU A 440 -2.43 53.08 21.28
N LYS A 441 -3.60 52.62 20.83
CA LYS A 441 -4.81 53.45 20.74
C LYS A 441 -5.34 53.87 22.11
N THR A 442 -5.33 52.97 23.08
CA THR A 442 -5.74 53.27 24.46
C THR A 442 -4.77 54.22 25.17
N GLN A 443 -3.46 54.09 24.93
CA GLN A 443 -2.46 55.04 25.43
C GLN A 443 -2.62 56.44 24.80
N ALA A 444 -2.95 56.50 23.50
CA ALA A 444 -3.24 57.76 22.83
C ALA A 444 -4.50 58.43 23.39
N LEU A 445 -5.59 57.67 23.60
CA LEU A 445 -6.78 58.15 24.30
C LEU A 445 -6.45 58.67 25.71
N GLN A 446 -5.69 57.89 26.48
CA GLN A 446 -5.31 58.26 27.84
C GLN A 446 -4.54 59.59 27.87
N SER A 447 -3.64 59.80 26.90
CA SER A 447 -2.89 61.04 26.75
C SER A 447 -3.78 62.22 26.34
N GLN A 448 -4.79 61.99 25.49
CA GLN A 448 -5.78 63.01 25.11
C GLN A 448 -6.70 63.40 26.27
N LEU A 449 -7.02 62.45 27.14
CA LEU A 449 -7.84 62.67 28.33
C LEU A 449 -7.01 63.18 29.54
N GLN A 450 -5.69 63.23 29.41
CA GLN A 450 -4.80 63.67 30.48
C GLN A 450 -4.86 65.21 30.59
N GLY A 451 -5.66 65.70 31.54
CA GLY A 451 -5.86 67.14 31.79
C GLY A 451 -7.28 67.64 31.58
N THR A 452 -8.20 66.80 31.07
CA THR A 452 -9.63 67.08 31.02
C THR A 452 -10.34 66.61 32.31
N ASP A 453 -11.25 67.43 32.85
CA ASP A 453 -12.08 67.02 33.99
C ASP A 453 -13.16 66.04 33.52
N MET A 454 -12.88 64.75 33.74
CA MET A 454 -13.74 63.66 33.28
C MET A 454 -15.17 63.74 33.82
N ALA A 455 -15.37 64.34 35.00
CA ALA A 455 -16.69 64.50 35.58
C ALA A 455 -17.52 65.58 34.86
N ALA A 456 -16.87 66.64 34.38
CA ALA A 456 -17.52 67.68 33.58
C ALA A 456 -17.83 67.17 32.16
N THR A 457 -16.91 66.45 31.52
CA THR A 457 -17.13 65.91 30.17
C THR A 457 -18.16 64.78 30.14
N LEU A 458 -18.23 63.93 31.17
CA LEU A 458 -19.28 62.91 31.27
C LEU A 458 -20.66 63.55 31.46
N LYS A 459 -20.73 64.65 32.22
CA LYS A 459 -21.98 65.40 32.39
C LYS A 459 -22.42 66.11 31.11
N GLU A 460 -21.48 66.66 30.33
CA GLU A 460 -21.77 67.20 28.99
C GLU A 460 -22.23 66.12 28.01
N MET A 461 -21.62 64.93 28.05
CA MET A 461 -22.05 63.78 27.24
C MET A 461 -23.44 63.25 27.65
N GLU A 462 -23.75 63.18 28.95
CA GLU A 462 -25.10 62.84 29.43
C GLU A 462 -26.13 63.91 29.01
N GLU A 463 -25.78 65.19 29.07
CA GLU A 463 -26.63 66.28 28.59
C GLU A 463 -26.80 66.29 27.05
N GLU A 464 -25.81 65.80 26.29
CA GLU A 464 -25.91 65.60 24.84
C GLU A 464 -26.64 64.31 24.44
N GLU A 465 -26.47 63.18 25.14
CA GLU A 465 -27.26 61.96 24.95
C GLU A 465 -28.74 62.20 25.25
N VAL A 466 -29.07 63.02 26.26
CA VAL A 466 -30.46 63.42 26.55
C VAL A 466 -31.02 64.37 25.48
N ARG A 467 -30.18 65.06 24.71
CA ARG A 467 -30.61 65.90 23.57
C ARG A 467 -30.77 65.13 22.26
N VAL A 468 -30.16 63.96 22.12
CA VAL A 468 -30.41 63.03 21.01
C VAL A 468 -31.68 62.21 21.32
N ASP A 469 -32.81 62.91 21.14
CA ASP A 469 -34.16 62.44 20.76
C ASP A 469 -35.32 62.32 21.78
N PRO A 470 -36.29 63.24 21.66
CA PRO A 470 -37.72 62.92 21.57
C PRO A 470 -38.20 62.66 20.14
N LEU A 471 -37.42 62.98 19.08
CA LEU A 471 -37.92 62.96 17.69
C LEU A 471 -37.64 61.65 16.93
N VAL A 472 -36.52 60.96 17.14
CA VAL A 472 -36.27 59.65 16.51
C VAL A 472 -37.07 58.52 17.17
N ASN A 473 -37.34 58.58 18.49
CA ASN A 473 -38.21 57.61 19.15
C ASN A 473 -39.70 57.75 18.78
N SER A 474 -40.16 58.92 18.30
CA SER A 474 -41.53 59.09 17.80
C SER A 474 -41.75 58.53 16.39
N GLN A 475 -40.71 58.46 15.55
CA GLN A 475 -40.83 57.92 14.18
C GLN A 475 -40.66 56.39 14.12
N MET A 476 -39.91 55.78 15.03
CA MET A 476 -39.87 54.31 15.17
C MET A 476 -41.15 53.74 15.82
N GLY A 477 -41.81 54.50 16.70
CA GLY A 477 -43.10 54.10 17.30
C GLY A 477 -44.31 54.17 16.36
N THR A 478 -44.24 54.94 15.27
CA THR A 478 -45.31 55.01 14.26
C THR A 478 -45.18 53.98 13.15
N PHE A 479 -43.96 53.46 12.89
CA PHE A 479 -43.75 52.43 11.86
C PHE A 479 -44.15 51.01 12.32
N ILE A 480 -44.19 50.74 13.62
CA ILE A 480 -44.59 49.42 14.15
C ILE A 480 -46.12 49.26 14.22
N ASN A 481 -46.90 50.34 14.19
CA ASN A 481 -48.38 50.28 14.16
C ASN A 481 -49.00 50.29 12.75
N LEU A 482 -48.18 50.19 11.69
CA LEU A 482 -48.66 50.01 10.30
C LEU A 482 -48.30 48.65 9.70
N PHE A 483 -47.66 47.76 10.47
CA PHE A 483 -47.28 46.41 10.05
C PHE A 483 -47.51 45.36 11.16
N LEU A 484 -48.62 45.54 11.88
CA LEU A 484 -49.42 44.55 12.61
C LEU A 484 -50.89 44.87 12.29
#